data_AF-W4DAV4-F1
#
_entry.id   AF-W4DAV4-F1
#
_cell.length_a   1.000
_cell.length_b   1.000
_cell.length_c   1.000
_cell.angle_alpha   90.00
_cell.angle_beta   90.00
_cell.angle_gamma   90.00
#
_symmetry.space_group_name_H-M   'P 1'
#
loop_
_entity.id
_entity.type
_entity.pdbx_description
1 polymer ?
#
loop_
_entity_poly.entity_id
_entity_poly.type
_entity_poly.pdbx_seq_one_letter_code
_entity_poly.pdbx_strand_id
1 'polypeptide(L)'
;MTDNFQQDTRNFCFLANVRNYLQFHGLNVSEDWLGGILGLVGFRINQDVRGADYLFGFNGDFQELFIRFEALFTHKLTRIDVPVIQNLEKMRRTPYLIWVNDFYLEYSPNYGVKDCGRIVVFLHLSEERFTYYDNGIRELDTDIFAKAAGFGDGLVTLYTFDGLPVWKEDRYLMERRGLLGAVKHMNMTSHGDMLLGYDGLNKLCETIRTHTGEEQIYPIYFQLQRPGGLAQSRLLMSRFIAEIKRERDIYGDSEDEEFHDLSEQWRMIANLLFKLSHTMEEDLRARIIERVMHAVQSERKAFAGLEQLATRL
;
A
#
# COMPACT_ATOMS: atom_id res chain seq x y z
N MET A 1 12.95 -23.93 -0.29
CA MET A 1 12.50 -22.71 -1.00
C MET A 1 11.81 -21.73 -0.06
N THR A 2 11.14 -22.22 0.98
CA THR A 2 10.45 -21.42 2.01
C THR A 2 11.40 -20.69 2.98
N ASP A 3 12.64 -21.15 3.13
CA ASP A 3 13.59 -20.66 4.16
C ASP A 3 14.09 -19.22 3.93
N ASN A 4 13.79 -18.61 2.78
CA ASN A 4 14.19 -17.23 2.45
C ASN A 4 13.12 -16.17 2.75
N PHE A 5 11.91 -16.57 3.20
CA PHE A 5 10.81 -15.63 3.43
C PHE A 5 10.73 -15.21 4.91
N GLN A 6 10.89 -13.91 5.19
CA GLN A 6 10.71 -13.34 6.53
C GLN A 6 9.24 -12.92 6.73
N GLN A 7 8.66 -13.19 7.91
CA GLN A 7 7.33 -12.69 8.28
C GLN A 7 7.44 -11.27 8.87
N ASP A 8 6.71 -10.29 8.33
CA ASP A 8 6.54 -8.97 8.96
C ASP A 8 5.10 -8.45 8.83
N THR A 9 4.25 -8.87 9.77
CA THR A 9 2.80 -8.59 9.79
C THR A 9 2.42 -7.11 9.90
N ARG A 10 3.39 -6.19 10.02
CA ARG A 10 3.16 -4.75 10.13
C ARG A 10 3.11 -4.02 8.79
N ASN A 11 3.51 -4.68 7.71
CA ASN A 11 3.73 -4.01 6.43
C ASN A 11 2.53 -4.09 5.48
N PHE A 12 2.50 -3.14 4.54
CA PHE A 12 1.52 -3.09 3.47
C PHE A 12 1.72 -4.30 2.54
N CYS A 13 0.75 -5.22 2.50
CA CYS A 13 0.91 -6.55 1.90
C CYS A 13 1.42 -6.53 0.45
N PHE A 14 0.97 -5.55 -0.36
CA PHE A 14 1.47 -5.37 -1.72
C PHE A 14 3.00 -5.26 -1.75
N LEU A 15 3.59 -4.35 -0.97
CA LEU A 15 5.04 -4.12 -0.95
C LEU A 15 5.80 -5.33 -0.43
N ALA A 16 5.32 -5.96 0.64
CA ALA A 16 5.92 -7.18 1.17
C ALA A 16 5.96 -8.29 0.10
N ASN A 17 4.87 -8.46 -0.65
CA ASN A 17 4.76 -9.50 -1.66
C ASN A 17 5.67 -9.20 -2.87
N VAL A 18 5.62 -7.99 -3.43
CA VAL A 18 6.48 -7.64 -4.57
C VAL A 18 7.96 -7.59 -4.19
N ARG A 19 8.33 -7.14 -2.99
CA ARG A 19 9.72 -7.16 -2.51
C ARG A 19 10.26 -8.58 -2.40
N ASN A 20 9.49 -9.51 -1.82
CA ASN A 20 9.90 -10.90 -1.71
C ASN A 20 10.01 -11.57 -3.09
N TYR A 21 9.11 -11.24 -4.02
CA TYR A 21 9.22 -11.67 -5.40
C TYR A 21 10.53 -11.18 -6.06
N LEU A 22 10.86 -9.89 -5.92
CA LEU A 22 12.13 -9.33 -6.43
C LEU A 22 13.37 -9.99 -5.80
N GLN A 23 13.33 -10.25 -4.50
CA GLN A 23 14.42 -10.91 -3.78
C GLN A 23 14.71 -12.31 -4.34
N PHE A 24 13.67 -13.08 -4.70
CA PHE A 24 13.87 -14.36 -5.36
C PHE A 24 14.63 -14.23 -6.69
N HIS A 25 14.36 -13.15 -7.43
CA HIS A 25 15.05 -12.83 -8.68
C HIS A 25 16.41 -12.13 -8.47
N GLY A 26 16.93 -12.11 -7.25
CA GLY A 26 18.25 -11.56 -6.92
C GLY A 26 18.30 -10.04 -6.74
N LEU A 27 17.14 -9.37 -6.75
CA LEU A 27 17.04 -7.93 -6.50
C LEU A 27 16.70 -7.67 -5.03
N ASN A 28 17.70 -7.29 -4.25
CA ASN A 28 17.54 -6.95 -2.84
C ASN A 28 17.19 -5.47 -2.68
N VAL A 29 15.95 -5.20 -2.26
CA VAL A 29 15.46 -3.84 -1.96
C VAL A 29 14.69 -3.84 -0.64
N SER A 30 14.64 -2.70 0.04
CA SER A 30 13.76 -2.49 1.19
C SER A 30 12.33 -2.21 0.72
N GLU A 31 11.34 -2.51 1.57
CA GLU A 31 9.95 -2.14 1.29
C GLU A 31 9.75 -0.62 1.28
N ASP A 32 10.49 0.10 2.14
CA ASP A 32 10.46 1.55 2.22
C ASP A 32 10.95 2.18 0.90
N TRP A 33 12.08 1.70 0.36
CA TRP A 33 12.59 2.14 -0.94
C TRP A 33 11.62 1.84 -2.08
N LEU A 34 11.07 0.61 -2.11
CA LEU A 34 10.11 0.21 -3.13
C LEU A 34 8.83 1.07 -3.09
N GLY A 35 8.28 1.30 -1.90
CA GLY A 35 7.12 2.18 -1.73
C GLY A 35 7.41 3.64 -2.12
N GLY A 36 8.63 4.11 -1.84
CA GLY A 36 9.15 5.40 -2.24
C GLY A 36 9.19 5.58 -3.76
N ILE A 37 9.85 4.67 -4.49
CA ILE A 37 9.99 4.78 -5.95
C ILE A 37 8.69 4.55 -6.72
N LEU A 38 7.73 3.83 -6.13
CA LEU A 38 6.36 3.72 -6.65
C LEU A 38 5.55 5.01 -6.43
N GLY A 39 6.10 5.95 -5.67
CA GLY A 39 5.43 7.19 -5.28
C GLY A 39 4.15 6.90 -4.52
N LEU A 40 4.14 5.90 -3.64
CA LEU A 40 2.92 5.33 -3.04
C LEU A 40 2.18 6.32 -2.13
N VAL A 41 2.92 7.19 -1.45
CA VAL A 41 2.37 8.07 -0.42
C VAL A 41 1.45 9.13 -1.03
N GLY A 42 0.26 9.27 -0.42
CA GLY A 42 -0.69 10.29 -0.77
C GLY A 42 -1.91 10.26 0.14
N PHE A 43 -3.08 10.57 -0.40
CA PHE A 43 -4.33 10.47 0.32
C PHE A 43 -5.47 10.18 -0.65
N ARG A 44 -6.38 9.29 -0.24
CA ARG A 44 -7.61 9.00 -0.98
C ARG A 44 -8.76 8.73 -0.02
N ILE A 45 -9.92 9.28 -0.35
CA ILE A 45 -11.18 8.99 0.34
C ILE A 45 -12.28 8.77 -0.70
N ASN A 46 -13.05 7.69 -0.55
CA ASN A 46 -14.15 7.36 -1.44
C ASN A 46 -15.47 7.82 -0.79
N GLN A 47 -16.21 8.71 -1.43
CA GLN A 47 -17.41 9.30 -0.84
C GLN A 47 -18.60 8.34 -0.77
N ASP A 48 -18.64 7.36 -1.68
CA ASP A 48 -19.78 6.45 -1.84
C ASP A 48 -19.66 5.15 -1.05
N VAL A 49 -18.46 4.85 -0.55
CA VAL A 49 -18.19 3.61 0.19
C VAL A 49 -18.11 3.92 1.67
N ARG A 50 -19.03 3.37 2.46
CA ARG A 50 -18.91 3.34 3.93
C ARG A 50 -18.26 2.02 4.36
N GLY A 51 -17.35 2.07 5.33
CA GLY A 51 -16.73 0.89 5.94
C GLY A 51 -15.25 0.68 5.60
N ALA A 52 -14.86 -0.56 5.32
CA ALA A 52 -13.48 -1.04 5.38
C ALA A 52 -12.52 -0.51 4.29
N ASP A 53 -13.01 0.23 3.29
CA ASP A 53 -12.21 0.78 2.17
C ASP A 53 -12.56 2.23 1.84
N TYR A 54 -13.02 2.98 2.85
CA TYR A 54 -13.39 4.37 2.70
C TYR A 54 -12.18 5.30 2.57
N LEU A 55 -11.05 4.98 3.23
CA LEU A 55 -9.91 5.90 3.38
C LEU A 55 -8.56 5.18 3.23
N PHE A 56 -7.62 5.83 2.54
CA PHE A 56 -6.28 5.31 2.29
C PHE A 56 -5.21 6.39 2.45
N GLY A 57 -4.06 6.01 3.00
CA GLY A 57 -2.86 6.85 3.08
C GLY A 57 -1.98 6.78 1.83
N PHE A 58 -2.46 6.13 0.76
CA PHE A 58 -1.76 5.94 -0.51
C PHE A 58 -2.62 6.39 -1.69
N ASN A 59 -1.97 6.59 -2.84
CA ASN A 59 -2.55 7.29 -3.99
C ASN A 59 -2.90 6.40 -5.20
N GLY A 60 -3.21 5.13 -4.96
CA GLY A 60 -3.69 4.22 -6.00
C GLY A 60 -4.21 2.92 -5.43
N ASP A 61 -5.07 2.22 -6.16
CA ASP A 61 -5.40 0.84 -5.81
C ASP A 61 -4.27 -0.13 -6.19
N PHE A 62 -4.44 -1.41 -5.89
CA PHE A 62 -3.38 -2.39 -6.13
C PHE A 62 -3.09 -2.58 -7.61
N GLN A 63 -4.09 -2.40 -8.50
CA GLN A 63 -3.89 -2.53 -9.94
C GLN A 63 -3.03 -1.37 -10.46
N GLU A 64 -3.33 -0.14 -10.03
CA GLU A 64 -2.50 1.02 -10.35
C GLU A 64 -1.06 0.87 -9.82
N LEU A 65 -0.90 0.40 -8.57
CA LEU A 65 0.41 0.14 -7.99
C LEU A 65 1.18 -0.95 -8.75
N PHE A 66 0.49 -2.00 -9.21
CA PHE A 66 1.08 -3.05 -10.03
C PHE A 66 1.57 -2.52 -11.38
N ILE A 67 0.78 -1.69 -12.05
CA ILE A 67 1.18 -1.06 -13.32
C ILE A 67 2.43 -0.19 -13.13
N ARG A 68 2.51 0.57 -12.02
CA ARG A 68 3.70 1.37 -11.69
C ARG A 68 4.91 0.47 -11.42
N PHE A 69 4.71 -0.65 -10.73
CA PHE A 69 5.74 -1.64 -10.48
C PHE A 69 6.28 -2.24 -11.78
N GLU A 70 5.42 -2.67 -12.70
CA GLU A 70 5.85 -3.19 -14.01
C GLU A 70 6.65 -2.16 -14.81
N ALA A 71 6.28 -0.87 -14.70
CA ALA A 71 6.95 0.22 -15.40
C ALA A 71 8.37 0.51 -14.90
N LEU A 72 8.78 -0.06 -13.74
CA LEU A 72 10.14 0.07 -13.20
C LEU A 72 11.18 -0.74 -13.97
N PHE A 73 10.76 -1.72 -14.78
CA PHE A 73 11.65 -2.68 -15.43
C PHE A 73 11.74 -2.45 -16.94
N THR A 74 12.90 -2.79 -17.52
CA THR A 74 13.13 -2.71 -18.96
C THR A 74 12.23 -3.67 -19.73
N HIS A 75 12.06 -4.88 -19.19
CA HIS A 75 11.17 -5.90 -19.72
C HIS A 75 9.94 -6.02 -18.81
N LYS A 76 8.76 -6.00 -19.43
CA LYS A 76 7.50 -6.20 -18.70
C LYS A 76 7.38 -7.63 -18.21
N LEU A 77 6.52 -7.87 -17.23
CA LEU A 77 6.18 -9.22 -16.83
C LEU A 77 5.46 -9.92 -17.99
N THR A 78 5.81 -11.19 -18.18
CA THR A 78 5.09 -12.09 -19.06
C THR A 78 3.83 -12.53 -18.35
N ARG A 79 2.68 -12.31 -18.99
CA ARG A 79 1.38 -12.81 -18.56
C ARG A 79 1.18 -14.23 -19.10
N ILE A 80 0.83 -15.16 -18.23
CA ILE A 80 0.54 -16.55 -18.57
C ILE A 80 -0.83 -16.89 -18.00
N ASP A 81 -1.80 -17.13 -18.88
CA ASP A 81 -3.14 -17.57 -18.47
C ASP A 81 -3.19 -19.10 -18.52
N VAL A 82 -3.52 -19.74 -17.38
CA VAL A 82 -3.60 -21.20 -17.29
C VAL A 82 -4.90 -21.67 -16.64
N PRO A 83 -5.48 -22.80 -17.08
CA PRO A 83 -6.56 -23.45 -16.34
C PRO A 83 -6.07 -23.85 -14.93
N VAL A 84 -6.86 -23.53 -13.90
CA VAL A 84 -6.49 -23.74 -12.48
C VAL A 84 -5.92 -25.14 -12.20
N ILE A 85 -6.56 -26.18 -12.74
CA ILE A 85 -6.34 -27.57 -12.33
C ILE A 85 -5.32 -28.29 -13.23
N GLN A 86 -4.97 -27.71 -14.38
CA GLN A 86 -4.07 -28.35 -15.34
C GLN A 86 -2.88 -27.43 -15.67
N ASN A 87 -1.67 -27.90 -15.36
CA ASN A 87 -0.34 -27.34 -15.70
C ASN A 87 0.41 -26.50 -14.66
N LEU A 88 -0.17 -26.13 -13.51
CA LEU A 88 0.60 -25.43 -12.46
C LEU A 88 1.71 -26.31 -11.88
N GLU A 89 1.52 -27.64 -11.83
CA GLU A 89 2.57 -28.57 -11.41
C GLU A 89 3.83 -28.55 -12.29
N LYS A 90 3.73 -28.06 -13.54
CA LYS A 90 4.89 -27.93 -14.44
C LYS A 90 5.69 -26.64 -14.18
N MET A 91 5.14 -25.71 -13.39
CA MET A 91 5.70 -24.38 -13.15
C MET A 91 6.66 -24.31 -11.95
N ARG A 92 7.22 -25.45 -11.53
CA ARG A 92 7.94 -25.66 -10.26
C ARG A 92 9.27 -24.91 -10.08
N ARG A 93 9.70 -24.02 -10.99
CA ARG A 93 11.08 -23.48 -10.98
C ARG A 93 11.21 -22.01 -10.58
N THR A 94 10.14 -21.24 -10.63
CA THR A 94 10.16 -19.79 -10.33
C THR A 94 8.88 -19.40 -9.60
N PRO A 95 8.92 -18.45 -8.66
CA PRO A 95 7.71 -17.87 -8.13
C PRO A 95 6.99 -17.07 -9.21
N TYR A 96 5.68 -16.90 -9.03
CA TYR A 96 4.84 -16.10 -9.89
C TYR A 96 4.06 -15.11 -9.04
N LEU A 97 3.78 -13.93 -9.58
CA LEU A 97 2.77 -13.06 -9.00
C LEU A 97 1.39 -13.51 -9.50
N ILE A 98 0.42 -13.60 -8.60
CA ILE A 98 -0.96 -14.01 -8.90
C ILE A 98 -1.93 -13.05 -8.22
N TRP A 99 -3.01 -12.70 -8.90
CA TRP A 99 -4.16 -12.04 -8.28
C TRP A 99 -5.05 -13.06 -7.58
N VAL A 100 -5.31 -12.85 -6.30
CA VAL A 100 -6.26 -13.63 -5.52
C VAL A 100 -7.32 -12.72 -4.94
N ASN A 101 -8.55 -13.20 -4.90
CA ASN A 101 -9.68 -12.49 -4.33
C ASN A 101 -9.81 -12.78 -2.82
N ASP A 102 -9.70 -11.72 -2.03
CA ASP A 102 -9.78 -11.75 -0.56
C ASP A 102 -11.09 -12.28 -0.01
N PHE A 103 -12.18 -12.24 -0.79
CA PHE A 103 -13.47 -12.79 -0.39
C PHE A 103 -13.36 -14.25 0.07
N TYR A 104 -12.41 -15.01 -0.49
CA TYR A 104 -12.22 -16.43 -0.23
C TYR A 104 -11.12 -16.73 0.80
N LEU A 105 -10.47 -15.71 1.36
CA LEU A 105 -9.28 -15.87 2.20
C LEU A 105 -9.63 -15.63 3.66
N GLU A 106 -9.79 -16.70 4.45
CA GLU A 106 -10.31 -16.65 5.84
C GLU A 106 -9.62 -15.65 6.78
N TYR A 107 -8.34 -15.40 6.57
CA TYR A 107 -7.55 -14.45 7.37
C TYR A 107 -7.66 -13.00 6.89
N SER A 108 -8.28 -12.74 5.73
CA SER A 108 -8.49 -11.39 5.22
C SER A 108 -9.64 -10.71 5.97
N PRO A 109 -9.54 -9.41 6.31
CA PRO A 109 -10.67 -8.65 6.81
C PRO A 109 -11.85 -8.55 5.82
N ASN A 110 -11.65 -8.92 4.55
CA ASN A 110 -12.69 -8.93 3.51
C ASN A 110 -13.32 -10.32 3.28
N TYR A 111 -12.93 -11.34 4.05
CA TYR A 111 -13.44 -12.71 3.93
C TYR A 111 -14.96 -12.77 4.03
N GLY A 112 -15.63 -13.30 2.99
CA GLY A 112 -17.10 -13.40 2.91
C GLY A 112 -17.84 -12.05 2.88
N VAL A 113 -17.12 -10.92 2.82
CA VAL A 113 -17.71 -9.58 2.89
C VAL A 113 -17.64 -8.87 1.54
N LYS A 114 -16.47 -8.88 0.89
CA LYS A 114 -16.24 -8.08 -0.32
C LYS A 114 -15.21 -8.72 -1.26
N ASP A 115 -15.51 -8.68 -2.55
CA ASP A 115 -14.55 -8.98 -3.61
C ASP A 115 -13.46 -7.91 -3.66
N CYS A 116 -12.23 -8.30 -3.33
CA CYS A 116 -11.07 -7.43 -3.35
C CYS A 116 -9.86 -8.22 -3.87
N GLY A 117 -9.36 -7.83 -5.04
CA GLY A 117 -8.18 -8.46 -5.63
C GLY A 117 -6.90 -7.98 -4.94
N ARG A 118 -6.03 -8.92 -4.59
CA ARG A 118 -4.64 -8.62 -4.19
C ARG A 118 -3.62 -9.49 -4.91
N ILE A 119 -2.40 -8.98 -5.00
CA ILE A 119 -1.27 -9.74 -5.52
C ILE A 119 -0.60 -10.52 -4.41
N VAL A 120 -0.35 -11.79 -4.66
CA VAL A 120 0.44 -12.69 -3.81
C VAL A 120 1.54 -13.37 -4.62
N VAL A 121 2.53 -13.95 -3.93
CA VAL A 121 3.60 -14.70 -4.58
C VAL A 121 3.31 -16.19 -4.50
N PHE A 122 2.99 -16.82 -5.63
CA PHE A 122 2.88 -18.27 -5.72
C PHE A 122 4.23 -18.95 -5.55
N LEU A 123 4.28 -19.94 -4.66
CA LEU A 123 5.50 -20.70 -4.37
C LEU A 123 5.39 -22.15 -4.84
N HIS A 124 4.28 -22.82 -4.53
CA HIS A 124 4.12 -24.24 -4.79
C HIS A 124 2.64 -24.64 -4.87
N LEU A 125 2.32 -25.61 -5.73
CA LEU A 125 1.02 -26.29 -5.79
C LEU A 125 1.26 -27.79 -5.68
N SER A 126 0.58 -28.43 -4.73
CA SER A 126 0.38 -29.88 -4.65
C SER A 126 -1.06 -30.23 -5.05
N GLU A 127 -1.41 -31.53 -5.08
CA GLU A 127 -2.77 -31.97 -5.41
C GLU A 127 -3.83 -31.29 -4.50
N GLU A 128 -3.54 -31.17 -3.21
CA GLU A 128 -4.49 -30.67 -2.21
C GLU A 128 -4.25 -29.22 -1.77
N ARG A 129 -3.02 -28.70 -1.92
CA ARG A 129 -2.62 -27.44 -1.30
C ARG A 129 -1.93 -26.49 -2.28
N PHE A 130 -2.33 -25.23 -2.21
CA PHE A 130 -1.65 -24.10 -2.80
C PHE A 130 -0.87 -23.35 -1.72
N THR A 131 0.46 -23.27 -1.87
CA THR A 131 1.37 -22.52 -0.99
C THR A 131 1.79 -21.23 -1.66
N TYR A 132 1.65 -20.13 -0.93
CA TYR A 132 1.97 -18.78 -1.40
C TYR A 132 2.53 -17.92 -0.28
N TYR A 133 3.20 -16.84 -0.66
CA TYR A 133 3.60 -15.78 0.26
C TYR A 133 2.63 -14.62 0.16
N ASP A 134 2.05 -14.26 1.29
CA ASP A 134 1.24 -13.08 1.50
C ASP A 134 1.48 -12.51 2.90
N ASN A 135 2.49 -11.65 2.96
CA ASN A 135 3.09 -11.17 4.19
C ASN A 135 3.41 -12.30 5.20
N GLY A 136 3.95 -13.41 4.69
CA GLY A 136 4.15 -14.66 5.38
C GLY A 136 3.72 -15.85 4.52
N ILE A 137 4.28 -17.02 4.79
CA ILE A 137 3.91 -18.26 4.08
C ILE A 137 2.51 -18.69 4.53
N ARG A 138 1.66 -18.99 3.56
CA ARG A 138 0.27 -19.42 3.75
C ARG A 138 -0.06 -20.58 2.84
N GLU A 139 -1.10 -21.31 3.21
CA GLU A 139 -1.62 -22.44 2.46
C GLU A 139 -3.14 -22.33 2.32
N LEU A 140 -3.65 -22.75 1.17
CA LEU A 140 -5.08 -22.86 0.86
C LEU A 140 -5.35 -24.21 0.23
N ASP A 141 -6.56 -24.73 0.42
CA ASP A 141 -7.01 -25.88 -0.35
C ASP A 141 -7.10 -25.51 -1.84
N THR A 142 -6.71 -26.43 -2.72
CA THR A 142 -6.71 -26.21 -4.19
C THR A 142 -8.08 -25.72 -4.69
N ASP A 143 -9.18 -26.25 -4.15
CA ASP A 143 -10.55 -25.84 -4.50
C ASP A 143 -10.89 -24.40 -4.08
N ILE A 144 -10.32 -23.93 -2.97
CA ILE A 144 -10.50 -22.55 -2.51
C ILE A 144 -9.64 -21.62 -3.36
N PHE A 145 -8.39 -22.02 -3.61
CA PHE A 145 -7.49 -21.29 -4.52
C PHE A 145 -8.11 -21.13 -5.92
N ALA A 146 -8.74 -22.16 -6.46
CA ALA A 146 -9.44 -22.12 -7.73
C ALA A 146 -10.45 -20.98 -7.82
N LYS A 147 -11.25 -20.81 -6.75
CA LYS A 147 -12.26 -19.75 -6.64
C LYS A 147 -11.61 -18.39 -6.44
N ALA A 148 -10.58 -18.32 -5.59
CA ALA A 148 -9.89 -17.08 -5.25
C ALA A 148 -9.12 -16.50 -6.44
N ALA A 149 -8.37 -17.33 -7.18
CA ALA A 149 -7.49 -16.89 -8.26
C ALA A 149 -8.19 -16.87 -9.63
N GLY A 150 -9.19 -17.73 -9.82
CA GLY A 150 -9.91 -17.83 -11.08
C GLY A 150 -11.04 -16.84 -11.25
N PHE A 151 -11.38 -16.00 -10.26
CA PHE A 151 -12.50 -15.04 -10.32
C PHE A 151 -13.82 -15.61 -10.91
N GLY A 152 -14.03 -16.92 -10.82
CA GLY A 152 -15.18 -17.64 -11.40
C GLY A 152 -15.07 -18.04 -12.88
N ASP A 153 -14.03 -17.65 -13.63
CA ASP A 153 -13.83 -17.98 -15.05
C ASP A 153 -13.00 -19.27 -15.30
N GLY A 154 -12.36 -19.79 -14.25
CA GLY A 154 -11.57 -21.02 -14.27
C GLY A 154 -10.14 -20.86 -14.82
N LEU A 155 -9.71 -19.63 -15.10
CA LEU A 155 -8.35 -19.30 -15.54
C LEU A 155 -7.60 -18.54 -14.44
N VAL A 156 -6.38 -18.99 -14.15
CA VAL A 156 -5.44 -18.25 -13.30
C VAL A 156 -4.51 -17.45 -14.20
N THR A 157 -4.44 -16.14 -13.94
CA THR A 157 -3.44 -15.27 -14.58
C THR A 157 -2.19 -15.21 -13.71
N LEU A 158 -1.05 -15.64 -14.27
CA LEU A 158 0.26 -15.61 -13.64
C LEU A 158 1.13 -14.53 -14.29
N TYR A 159 1.97 -13.88 -13.49
CA TYR A 159 2.95 -12.92 -13.97
C TYR A 159 4.35 -13.33 -13.54
N THR A 160 5.30 -13.33 -14.48
CA THR A 160 6.71 -13.57 -14.18
C THR A 160 7.64 -12.85 -15.14
N PHE A 161 8.89 -12.63 -14.76
CA PHE A 161 9.92 -12.14 -15.68
C PHE A 161 10.39 -13.24 -16.64
N ASP A 162 10.56 -12.89 -17.92
CA ASP A 162 11.31 -13.71 -18.86
C ASP A 162 12.81 -13.39 -18.72
N GLY A 163 13.46 -14.06 -17.77
CA GLY A 163 14.86 -13.83 -17.40
C GLY A 163 15.06 -13.00 -16.15
N LEU A 164 16.26 -12.43 -15.99
CA LEU A 164 16.61 -11.60 -14.83
C LEU A 164 16.00 -10.19 -15.00
N PRO A 165 15.24 -9.69 -14.01
CA PRO A 165 14.71 -8.33 -14.07
C PRO A 165 15.84 -7.30 -14.07
N VAL A 166 15.71 -6.31 -14.94
CA VAL A 166 16.64 -5.19 -15.07
C VAL A 166 15.88 -3.88 -14.90
N TRP A 167 16.30 -3.05 -13.95
CA TRP A 167 15.75 -1.71 -13.74
C TRP A 167 15.83 -0.90 -15.04
N LYS A 168 14.74 -0.20 -15.38
CA LYS A 168 14.64 0.61 -16.59
C LYS A 168 15.51 1.86 -16.53
N GLU A 169 15.67 2.40 -15.33
CA GLU A 169 16.36 3.64 -15.03
C GLU A 169 17.36 3.37 -13.90
N ASP A 170 18.34 4.27 -13.74
CA ASP A 170 19.19 4.23 -12.57
C ASP A 170 18.39 4.54 -11.29
N ARG A 171 18.95 4.14 -10.14
CA ARG A 171 18.36 4.30 -8.82
C ARG A 171 17.96 5.76 -8.55
N TYR A 172 18.78 6.70 -8.99
CA TYR A 172 18.55 8.12 -8.76
C TYR A 172 17.31 8.64 -9.48
N LEU A 173 17.18 8.36 -10.77
CA LEU A 173 16.02 8.80 -11.54
C LEU A 173 14.72 8.18 -11.01
N MET A 174 14.77 6.92 -10.56
CA MET A 174 13.61 6.26 -9.95
C MET A 174 13.20 6.91 -8.63
N GLU A 175 14.16 7.22 -7.75
CA GLU A 175 13.92 7.92 -6.48
C GLU A 175 13.31 9.30 -6.71
N ARG A 176 13.94 10.11 -7.56
CA ARG A 176 13.45 11.43 -7.92
C ARG A 176 12.03 11.38 -8.48
N ARG A 177 11.75 10.43 -9.38
CA ARG A 177 10.39 10.23 -9.91
C ARG A 177 9.40 9.82 -8.83
N GLY A 178 9.78 8.94 -7.91
CA GLY A 178 8.95 8.51 -6.79
C GLY A 178 8.54 9.68 -5.89
N LEU A 179 9.52 10.51 -5.49
CA LEU A 179 9.30 11.72 -4.70
C LEU A 179 8.36 12.71 -5.41
N LEU A 180 8.66 13.04 -6.67
CA LEU A 180 7.81 13.93 -7.47
C LEU A 180 6.41 13.35 -7.72
N GLY A 181 6.30 12.02 -7.83
CA GLY A 181 5.03 11.30 -7.91
C GLY A 181 4.18 11.53 -6.67
N ALA A 182 4.75 11.36 -5.47
CA ALA A 182 4.06 11.60 -4.22
C ALA A 182 3.59 13.07 -4.09
N VAL A 183 4.44 14.03 -4.44
CA VAL A 183 4.08 15.47 -4.49
C VAL A 183 2.94 15.71 -5.46
N LYS A 184 3.03 15.20 -6.68
CA LYS A 184 2.00 15.34 -7.70
C LYS A 184 0.66 14.81 -7.18
N HIS A 185 0.65 13.62 -6.58
CA HIS A 185 -0.57 12.98 -6.08
C HIS A 185 -1.24 13.74 -4.93
N MET A 186 -0.48 14.38 -4.05
CA MET A 186 -1.05 15.24 -3.01
C MET A 186 -1.71 16.50 -3.57
N ASN A 187 -1.25 16.97 -4.74
CA ASN A 187 -1.79 18.13 -5.44
C ASN A 187 -2.86 17.77 -6.49
N MET A 188 -3.19 16.49 -6.67
CA MET A 188 -4.25 16.09 -7.61
C MET A 188 -5.61 16.54 -7.11
N THR A 189 -6.39 17.11 -8.03
CA THR A 189 -7.81 17.40 -7.81
C THR A 189 -8.62 16.12 -7.88
N SER A 190 -9.74 16.12 -7.16
CA SER A 190 -10.67 15.00 -7.07
C SER A 190 -11.25 14.56 -8.43
N HIS A 191 -11.56 13.26 -8.58
CA HIS A 191 -12.12 12.68 -9.82
C HIS A 191 -13.28 11.74 -9.50
N GLY A 192 -14.48 12.06 -10.01
CA GLY A 192 -15.70 11.34 -9.66
C GLY A 192 -15.94 11.35 -8.15
N ASP A 193 -16.31 10.19 -7.60
CA ASP A 193 -16.63 10.01 -6.18
C ASP A 193 -15.38 9.82 -5.29
N MET A 194 -14.19 9.93 -5.90
CA MET A 194 -12.90 9.78 -5.24
C MET A 194 -12.25 11.15 -5.03
N LEU A 195 -12.12 11.55 -3.77
CA LEU A 195 -11.34 12.73 -3.43
C LEU A 195 -9.89 12.34 -3.10
N LEU A 196 -8.96 13.13 -3.63
CA LEU A 196 -7.53 12.85 -3.58
C LEU A 196 -6.79 13.98 -2.85
N GLY A 197 -5.60 13.65 -2.33
CA GLY A 197 -4.65 14.63 -1.83
C GLY A 197 -5.23 15.57 -0.78
N TYR A 198 -4.93 16.87 -0.90
CA TYR A 198 -5.40 17.88 0.04
C TYR A 198 -6.91 18.07 0.04
N ASP A 199 -7.60 17.90 -1.09
CA ASP A 199 -9.06 17.98 -1.15
C ASP A 199 -9.70 16.87 -0.31
N GLY A 200 -9.19 15.65 -0.45
CA GLY A 200 -9.62 14.53 0.37
C GLY A 200 -9.35 14.74 1.87
N LEU A 201 -8.19 15.30 2.23
CA LEU A 201 -7.87 15.63 3.62
C LEU A 201 -8.82 16.67 4.21
N ASN A 202 -9.19 17.69 3.42
CA ASN A 202 -10.20 18.67 3.82
C ASN A 202 -11.56 18.01 4.02
N LYS A 203 -11.94 17.06 3.13
CA LYS A 203 -13.18 16.31 3.30
C LYS A 203 -13.18 15.43 4.55
N LEU A 204 -12.06 14.78 4.88
CA LEU A 204 -11.93 14.01 6.12
C LEU A 204 -12.26 14.87 7.35
N CYS A 205 -11.77 16.12 7.38
CA CYS A 205 -12.07 17.06 8.45
C CYS A 205 -13.58 17.37 8.54
N GLU A 206 -14.24 17.57 7.39
CA GLU A 206 -15.70 17.77 7.32
C GLU A 206 -16.49 16.52 7.73
N THR A 207 -16.04 15.33 7.33
CA THR A 207 -16.60 14.04 7.75
C THR A 207 -16.55 13.91 9.28
N ILE A 208 -15.40 14.13 9.90
CA ILE A 208 -15.27 14.07 11.37
C ILE A 208 -16.18 15.09 12.06
N ARG A 209 -16.36 16.28 11.47
CA ARG A 209 -17.25 17.31 12.00
C ARG A 209 -18.72 16.91 11.98
N THR A 210 -19.15 16.18 10.95
CA THR A 210 -20.57 15.91 10.68
C THR A 210 -21.05 14.56 11.18
N HIS A 211 -20.15 13.59 11.37
CA HIS A 211 -20.51 12.22 11.77
C HIS A 211 -20.80 12.13 13.26
N THR A 212 -21.98 11.67 13.66
CA THR A 212 -22.46 11.71 15.05
C THR A 212 -22.58 10.34 15.72
N GLY A 213 -22.30 9.25 14.99
CA GLY A 213 -22.41 7.87 15.47
C GLY A 213 -21.07 7.15 15.62
N GLU A 214 -21.02 6.15 16.50
CA GLU A 214 -19.85 5.27 16.69
C GLU A 214 -19.53 4.51 15.41
N GLU A 215 -20.55 3.97 14.75
CA GLU A 215 -20.47 3.22 13.49
C GLU A 215 -19.92 4.05 12.33
N GLN A 216 -19.92 5.37 12.48
CA GLN A 216 -19.42 6.33 11.50
C GLN A 216 -17.98 6.78 11.81
N ILE A 217 -17.64 6.96 13.09
CA ILE A 217 -16.32 7.45 13.53
C ILE A 217 -15.30 6.31 13.67
N TYR A 218 -15.71 5.17 14.21
CA TYR A 218 -14.82 4.02 14.45
C TYR A 218 -14.11 3.53 13.18
N PRO A 219 -14.79 3.41 12.01
CA PRO A 219 -14.11 3.06 10.77
C PRO A 219 -12.99 4.04 10.42
N ILE A 220 -13.16 5.34 10.65
CA ILE A 220 -12.14 6.35 10.35
C ILE A 220 -10.87 6.07 11.18
N TYR A 221 -11.01 5.82 12.47
CA TYR A 221 -9.89 5.41 13.34
C TYR A 221 -9.13 4.22 12.76
N PHE A 222 -9.86 3.13 12.44
CA PHE A 222 -9.26 1.90 11.94
C PHE A 222 -8.50 2.13 10.62
N GLN A 223 -9.08 2.90 9.71
CA GLN A 223 -8.50 3.21 8.40
C GLN A 223 -7.25 4.09 8.48
N LEU A 224 -7.17 4.97 9.48
CA LEU A 224 -5.98 5.79 9.70
C LEU A 224 -4.79 4.99 10.27
N GLN A 225 -5.05 3.96 11.07
CA GLN A 225 -4.00 3.15 11.73
C GLN A 225 -3.55 1.92 10.96
N ARG A 226 -4.40 1.35 10.11
CA ARG A 226 -4.07 0.11 9.38
C ARG A 226 -2.81 0.23 8.52
N PRO A 227 -2.15 -0.88 8.15
CA PRO A 227 -1.12 -0.86 7.11
C PRO A 227 -1.63 -0.18 5.84
N GLY A 228 -0.89 0.82 5.33
CA GLY A 228 -1.32 1.67 4.22
C GLY A 228 -2.25 2.84 4.59
N GLY A 229 -2.62 2.99 5.87
CA GLY A 229 -3.23 4.21 6.42
C GLY A 229 -2.24 5.37 6.50
N LEU A 230 -2.70 6.56 6.88
CA LEU A 230 -1.86 7.77 6.86
C LEU A 230 -0.63 7.67 7.76
N ALA A 231 -0.79 7.16 8.99
CA ALA A 231 0.34 7.07 9.91
C ALA A 231 1.47 6.20 9.31
N GLN A 232 1.11 5.02 8.79
CA GLN A 232 2.08 4.09 8.22
C GLN A 232 2.67 4.59 6.90
N SER A 233 1.89 5.23 6.04
CA SER A 233 2.42 5.73 4.76
C SER A 233 3.39 6.90 4.96
N ARG A 234 3.19 7.76 5.95
CA ARG A 234 4.15 8.83 6.28
C ARG A 234 5.42 8.27 6.91
N LEU A 235 5.30 7.26 7.77
CA LEU A 235 6.47 6.56 8.32
C LEU A 235 7.31 5.89 7.22
N LEU A 236 6.66 5.30 6.22
CA LEU A 236 7.32 4.74 5.04
C LEU A 236 8.11 5.82 4.29
N MET A 237 7.51 7.00 4.03
CA MET A 237 8.21 8.11 3.37
C MET A 237 9.41 8.61 4.18
N SER A 238 9.25 8.74 5.50
CA SER A 238 10.34 9.12 6.41
C SER A 238 11.53 8.17 6.27
N ARG A 239 11.29 6.85 6.31
CA ARG A 239 12.34 5.83 6.16
C ARG A 239 12.96 5.83 4.77
N PHE A 240 12.16 6.02 3.73
CA PHE A 240 12.65 6.15 2.36
C PHE A 240 13.59 7.35 2.20
N ILE A 241 13.20 8.53 2.70
CA ILE A 241 14.04 9.73 2.67
C ILE A 241 15.33 9.49 3.47
N ALA A 242 15.24 8.88 4.65
CA ALA A 242 16.42 8.54 5.45
C ALA A 242 17.37 7.57 4.73
N GLU A 243 16.84 6.58 4.00
CA GLU A 243 17.63 5.68 3.15
C GLU A 243 18.36 6.45 2.04
N ILE A 244 17.66 7.32 1.31
CA ILE A 244 18.25 8.18 0.27
C ILE A 244 19.37 9.06 0.85
N LYS A 245 19.09 9.76 1.96
CA LYS A 245 20.05 10.69 2.59
C LYS A 245 21.31 9.96 3.04
N ARG A 246 21.14 8.80 3.68
CA ARG A 246 22.26 7.96 4.15
C ARG A 246 23.13 7.47 3.00
N GLU A 247 22.54 7.07 1.87
CA GLU A 247 23.30 6.57 0.72
C GLU A 247 24.05 7.66 -0.04
N ARG A 248 23.63 8.92 0.13
CA ARG A 248 24.17 10.08 -0.60
C ARG A 248 24.94 11.06 0.27
N ASP A 249 25.14 10.74 1.54
CA ASP A 249 25.78 11.63 2.52
C ASP A 249 25.14 13.03 2.55
N ILE A 250 23.81 13.11 2.39
CA ILE A 250 23.03 14.36 2.47
C ILE A 250 22.69 14.59 3.94
N TYR A 251 23.36 15.57 4.56
CA TYR A 251 23.17 15.91 5.97
C TYR A 251 22.56 17.30 6.14
N GLY A 252 21.82 17.49 7.24
CA GLY A 252 21.38 18.81 7.72
C GLY A 252 19.97 19.22 7.30
N ASP A 253 19.29 18.46 6.45
CA ASP A 253 17.87 18.68 6.14
C ASP A 253 16.96 17.81 7.01
N SER A 254 15.76 18.29 7.32
CA SER A 254 14.83 17.65 8.26
C SER A 254 13.64 16.92 7.61
N GLU A 255 13.61 16.69 6.30
CA GLU A 255 12.40 16.15 5.64
C GLU A 255 11.98 14.76 6.17
N ASP A 256 12.91 13.88 6.51
CA ASP A 256 12.61 12.59 7.12
C ASP A 256 12.02 12.74 8.53
N GLU A 257 12.51 13.68 9.33
CA GLU A 257 11.94 14.04 10.63
C GLU A 257 10.53 14.62 10.48
N GLU A 258 10.31 15.50 9.49
CA GLU A 258 8.99 16.08 9.21
C GLU A 258 7.95 14.99 8.87
N PHE A 259 8.32 14.00 8.06
CA PHE A 259 7.45 12.86 7.76
C PHE A 259 7.27 11.91 8.96
N HIS A 260 8.29 11.78 9.83
CA HIS A 260 8.17 11.01 11.06
C HIS A 260 7.16 11.66 12.02
N ASP A 261 7.26 12.98 12.22
CA ASP A 261 6.35 13.76 13.04
C ASP A 261 4.92 13.71 12.50
N LEU A 262 4.73 13.75 11.18
CA LEU A 262 3.42 13.56 10.56
C LEU A 262 2.83 12.17 10.88
N SER A 263 3.64 11.11 10.83
CA SER A 263 3.19 9.76 11.23
C SER A 263 2.66 9.77 12.67
N GLU A 264 3.38 10.38 13.61
CA GLU A 264 2.95 10.46 15.01
C GLU A 264 1.71 11.33 15.21
N GLN A 265 1.61 12.46 14.48
CA GLN A 265 0.40 13.29 14.48
C GLN A 265 -0.83 12.51 14.02
N TRP A 266 -0.73 11.77 12.91
CA TRP A 266 -1.84 10.96 12.39
C TRP A 266 -2.20 9.80 13.32
N ARG A 267 -1.22 9.15 13.96
CA ARG A 267 -1.47 8.12 14.97
C ARG A 267 -2.23 8.69 16.16
N MET A 268 -1.83 9.88 16.63
CA MET A 268 -2.51 10.57 17.73
C MET A 268 -3.95 10.97 17.36
N ILE A 269 -4.16 11.51 16.16
CA ILE A 269 -5.51 11.82 15.64
C ILE A 269 -6.38 10.57 15.63
N ALA A 270 -5.85 9.45 15.15
CA ALA A 270 -6.58 8.19 15.13
C ALA A 270 -6.94 7.69 16.55
N ASN A 271 -6.01 7.75 17.51
CA ASN A 271 -6.28 7.39 18.90
C ASN A 271 -7.38 8.27 19.53
N LEU A 272 -7.39 9.57 19.20
CA LEU A 272 -8.44 10.47 19.66
C LEU A 272 -9.79 10.17 18.98
N LEU A 273 -9.80 9.77 17.72
CA LEU A 273 -11.01 9.31 17.03
C LEU A 273 -11.57 8.03 17.64
N PHE A 274 -10.73 7.08 18.05
CA PHE A 274 -11.15 5.91 18.82
C PHE A 274 -11.80 6.33 20.14
N LYS A 275 -11.20 7.28 20.88
CA LYS A 275 -11.85 7.81 22.09
C LYS A 275 -13.19 8.48 21.76
N LEU A 276 -13.23 9.32 20.73
CA LEU A 276 -14.44 10.01 20.29
C LEU A 276 -15.54 9.02 19.91
N SER A 277 -15.20 7.89 19.28
CA SER A 277 -16.17 6.87 18.88
C SER A 277 -16.95 6.27 20.04
N HIS A 278 -16.46 6.39 21.28
CA HIS A 278 -17.13 5.90 22.48
C HIS A 278 -17.76 7.01 23.33
N THR A 279 -17.17 8.21 23.35
CA THR A 279 -17.64 9.29 24.24
C THR A 279 -18.58 10.27 23.56
N MET A 280 -18.43 10.49 22.25
CA MET A 280 -19.15 11.51 21.46
C MET A 280 -19.07 12.92 22.05
N GLU A 281 -18.00 13.23 22.78
CA GLU A 281 -17.78 14.56 23.37
C GLU A 281 -17.46 15.62 22.30
N GLU A 282 -18.26 16.68 22.23
CA GLU A 282 -18.08 17.76 21.24
C GLU A 282 -16.77 18.55 21.41
N ASP A 283 -16.31 18.77 22.66
CA ASP A 283 -15.00 19.41 22.91
C ASP A 283 -13.84 18.55 22.37
N LEU A 284 -13.95 17.22 22.51
CA LEU A 284 -12.97 16.29 21.95
C LEU A 284 -13.00 16.34 20.42
N ARG A 285 -14.20 16.37 19.81
CA ARG A 285 -14.37 16.54 18.36
C ARG A 285 -13.71 17.81 17.85
N ALA A 286 -13.95 18.96 18.49
CA ALA A 286 -13.35 20.23 18.13
C ALA A 286 -11.81 20.18 18.15
N ARG A 287 -11.24 19.57 19.20
CA ARG A 287 -9.77 19.37 19.31
C ARG A 287 -9.21 18.44 18.23
N ILE A 288 -9.94 17.40 17.84
CA ILE A 288 -9.54 16.51 16.75
C ILE A 288 -9.50 17.27 15.43
N ILE A 289 -10.54 18.07 15.14
CA ILE A 289 -10.64 18.90 13.94
C ILE A 289 -9.45 19.87 13.85
N GLU A 290 -9.13 20.57 14.94
CA GLU A 290 -7.98 21.47 15.00
C GLU A 290 -6.66 20.73 14.70
N ARG A 291 -6.48 19.54 15.28
CA ARG A 291 -5.30 18.70 15.02
C ARG A 291 -5.21 18.22 13.58
N VAL A 292 -6.34 17.85 12.97
CA VAL A 292 -6.38 17.47 11.54
C VAL A 292 -5.97 18.67 10.70
N MET A 293 -6.50 19.87 10.97
CA MET A 293 -6.11 21.08 10.24
C MET A 293 -4.61 21.38 10.37
N HIS A 294 -4.04 21.24 11.57
CA HIS A 294 -2.61 21.39 11.81
C HIS A 294 -1.78 20.35 11.05
N ALA A 295 -2.22 19.09 11.05
CA ALA A 295 -1.57 18.02 10.30
C ALA A 295 -1.59 18.31 8.79
N VAL A 296 -2.71 18.80 8.24
CA VAL A 296 -2.80 19.21 6.82
C VAL A 296 -1.83 20.34 6.47
N GLN A 297 -1.63 21.32 7.36
CA GLN A 297 -0.62 22.37 7.16
C GLN A 297 0.79 21.79 7.20
N SER A 298 1.06 20.87 8.13
CA SER A 298 2.34 20.17 8.24
C SER A 298 2.62 19.30 7.00
N GLU A 299 1.61 18.64 6.43
CA GLU A 299 1.70 17.91 5.16
C GLU A 299 2.14 18.84 4.04
N ARG A 300 1.53 20.02 3.91
CA ARG A 300 1.93 21.01 2.88
C ARG A 300 3.40 21.40 2.99
N LYS A 301 3.89 21.61 4.21
CA LYS A 301 5.30 21.91 4.46
C LYS A 301 6.20 20.74 4.07
N ALA A 302 5.90 19.54 4.56
CA ALA A 302 6.69 18.34 4.30
C ALA A 302 6.76 18.00 2.81
N PHE A 303 5.65 18.11 2.07
CA PHE A 303 5.63 17.86 0.64
C PHE A 303 6.33 18.96 -0.18
N ALA A 304 6.38 20.20 0.30
CA ALA A 304 7.21 21.23 -0.31
C ALA A 304 8.71 20.94 -0.08
N GLY A 305 9.09 20.47 1.11
CA GLY A 305 10.44 19.96 1.37
C GLY A 305 10.79 18.77 0.48
N LEU A 306 9.85 17.86 0.25
CA LEU A 306 10.01 16.70 -0.64
C LEU A 306 10.32 17.11 -2.08
N GLU A 307 9.64 18.13 -2.59
CA GLU A 307 9.88 18.69 -3.93
C GLU A 307 11.29 19.31 -4.05
N GLN A 308 11.74 20.01 -3.00
CA GLN A 308 13.10 20.55 -2.92
C GLN A 308 14.14 19.43 -2.90
N LEU A 309 13.94 18.39 -2.07
CA LEU A 309 14.81 17.22 -2.05
C LEU A 309 14.90 16.58 -3.44
N ALA A 310 13.77 16.34 -4.11
CA ALA A 310 13.74 15.76 -5.45
C ALA A 310 14.45 16.60 -6.51
N THR A 311 14.60 17.91 -6.29
CA THR A 311 15.36 18.81 -7.19
C THR A 311 16.87 18.78 -6.91
N ARG A 312 17.26 18.43 -5.69
CA ARG A 312 18.67 18.36 -5.24
C ARG A 312 19.32 17.01 -5.49
N LEU A 313 18.52 15.94 -5.49
CA LEU A 313 18.97 14.62 -5.92
C LEU A 313 19.51 14.71 -7.34
#